data_AF-A0A958DET1-F1
#
_entry.id   AF-A0A958DET1-F1
#
_cell.length_a   1.000
_cell.length_b   1.000
_cell.length_c   1.000
_cell.angle_alpha   90.00
_cell.angle_beta   90.00
_cell.angle_gamma   90.00
#
_symmetry.space_group_name_H-M   'P 1'
#
loop_
_entity.id
_entity.type
_entity.pdbx_description
1 polymer ?
#
loop_
_entity_poly.entity_id
_entity_poly.type
_entity_poly.pdbx_seq_one_letter_code
_entity_poly.pdbx_strand_id
1 'polypeptide(L)'
;QEAVTLQGEVRFPGRYPIRRGETLTSVISRAGGLTDLAFAEGVVFTRENLKEREAQQIAALTSRLERDMAAMAVQRSQVDQQSGGAQSLSVGQSLLAELRNTKPVGRLAIDLPQVLAAKPGSAADILLKDGDRLVVPRRSQEVTVLGEVQTATSHLYQPGLSRSDYVGMSGGTTQKADTGRIYVVKANGQVVASSKSRWFGDPGKDIRPGDTIVVPVDTERLPPLPMWSAVTTIIYNLAVAVAAVNSF
;
A
#
# COMPACT_ATOMS: atom_id res chain seq x y z
N GLN A 1 -16.43 25.89 6.11
CA GLN A 1 -17.48 24.91 5.77
C GLN A 1 -16.77 23.60 5.51
N GLU A 2 -17.10 22.56 6.26
CA GLU A 2 -16.47 21.25 6.08
C GLU A 2 -16.95 20.61 4.77
N ALA A 3 -16.04 19.99 4.03
CA ALA A 3 -16.35 19.38 2.76
C ALA A 3 -15.47 18.16 2.47
N VAL A 4 -16.02 17.24 1.70
CA VAL A 4 -15.32 16.06 1.19
C VAL A 4 -15.25 16.09 -0.33
N THR A 5 -14.27 15.41 -0.90
CA THR A 5 -14.10 15.33 -2.36
C THR A 5 -14.34 13.91 -2.84
N LEU A 6 -15.28 13.73 -3.77
CA LEU A 6 -15.51 12.47 -4.47
C LEU A 6 -14.95 12.56 -5.89
N GLN A 7 -14.15 11.58 -6.31
CA GLN A 7 -13.52 11.55 -7.63
C GLN A 7 -13.64 10.16 -8.27
N GLY A 8 -13.52 10.11 -9.60
CA GLY A 8 -13.55 8.88 -10.38
C GLY A 8 -14.98 8.40 -10.67
N GLU A 9 -15.21 7.10 -10.57
CA GLU A 9 -16.43 6.38 -10.96
C GLU A 9 -17.59 6.54 -9.94
N VAL A 10 -17.98 7.79 -9.74
CA VAL A 10 -19.19 8.21 -9.03
C VAL A 10 -20.07 8.94 -10.04
N ARG A 11 -21.41 8.83 -9.95
CA ARG A 11 -22.29 9.46 -10.96
C ARG A 11 -22.06 10.97 -11.10
N PHE A 12 -21.84 11.64 -9.98
CA PHE A 12 -21.52 13.07 -9.95
C PHE A 12 -20.24 13.30 -9.12
N PRO A 13 -19.05 13.28 -9.74
CA PRO A 13 -17.81 13.61 -9.04
C PRO A 13 -17.77 15.10 -8.70
N GLY A 14 -17.16 15.45 -7.56
CA GLY A 14 -17.10 16.84 -7.11
C GLY A 14 -16.83 17.00 -5.62
N ARG A 15 -16.90 18.25 -5.18
CA ARG A 15 -16.75 18.63 -3.77
C ARG A 15 -18.13 18.77 -3.12
N TYR A 16 -18.35 18.04 -2.04
CA TYR A 16 -19.61 17.99 -1.33
C TYR A 16 -19.47 18.62 0.05
N PRO A 17 -20.26 19.67 0.39
CA PRO A 17 -20.31 20.14 1.76
C PRO A 17 -20.90 19.05 2.65
N ILE A 18 -20.35 18.91 3.85
CA ILE A 18 -20.81 17.93 4.85
C ILE A 18 -21.35 18.62 6.10
N ARG A 19 -22.32 17.97 6.75
CA ARG A 19 -22.80 18.34 8.08
C ARG A 19 -22.04 17.57 9.15
N ARG A 20 -22.02 18.10 10.38
CA ARG A 20 -21.50 17.35 11.54
C ARG A 20 -22.26 16.03 11.69
N GLY A 21 -21.53 14.93 11.80
CA GLY A 21 -22.14 13.59 11.91
C GLY A 21 -22.46 12.92 10.57
N GLU A 22 -22.19 13.56 9.43
CA GLU A 22 -22.51 12.99 8.13
C GLU A 22 -21.53 11.87 7.75
N THR A 23 -22.07 10.82 7.12
CA THR A 23 -21.33 9.60 6.79
C THR A 23 -21.03 9.45 5.31
N LEU A 24 -20.10 8.55 4.98
CA LEU A 24 -19.67 8.29 3.62
C LEU A 24 -20.82 7.81 2.73
N THR A 25 -21.65 6.89 3.23
CA THR A 25 -22.81 6.38 2.48
C THR A 25 -23.77 7.51 2.09
N SER A 26 -24.08 8.43 3.01
CA SER A 26 -24.95 9.59 2.77
C SER A 26 -24.42 10.46 1.63
N VAL A 27 -23.13 10.79 1.62
CA VAL A 27 -22.55 11.63 0.57
C VAL A 27 -22.52 10.90 -0.77
N ILE A 28 -22.20 9.60 -0.78
CA ILE A 28 -22.24 8.78 -2.01
C ILE A 28 -23.66 8.74 -2.58
N SER A 29 -24.69 8.57 -1.74
CA SER A 29 -26.08 8.62 -2.18
C SER A 29 -26.46 9.98 -2.77
N ARG A 30 -26.02 11.10 -2.16
CA ARG A 30 -26.22 12.45 -2.73
C ARG A 30 -25.51 12.64 -4.06
N ALA A 31 -24.38 11.98 -4.25
CA ALA A 31 -23.63 11.97 -5.50
C ALA A 31 -24.22 11.03 -6.56
N GLY A 32 -25.41 10.45 -6.32
CA GLY A 32 -26.11 9.54 -7.23
C GLY A 32 -25.66 8.08 -7.15
N GLY A 33 -24.78 7.74 -6.21
CA GLY A 33 -24.17 6.42 -6.10
C GLY A 33 -22.96 6.22 -7.03
N LEU A 34 -22.45 5.00 -7.04
CA LEU A 34 -21.37 4.57 -7.92
C LEU A 34 -21.89 4.33 -9.35
N THR A 35 -21.00 4.41 -10.33
CA THR A 35 -21.31 3.99 -11.72
C THR A 35 -21.22 2.47 -11.86
N ASP A 36 -21.69 1.93 -12.99
CA ASP A 36 -21.60 0.49 -13.28
C ASP A 36 -20.16 0.03 -13.57
N LEU A 37 -19.25 0.98 -13.84
CA LEU A 37 -17.82 0.75 -14.06
C LEU A 37 -16.99 1.00 -12.81
N ALA A 38 -17.62 1.31 -11.67
CA ALA A 38 -16.92 1.60 -10.44
C ALA A 38 -16.26 0.36 -9.83
N PHE A 39 -15.04 0.55 -9.33
CA PHE A 39 -14.34 -0.47 -8.59
C PHE A 39 -14.37 -0.18 -7.08
N ALA A 40 -15.42 -0.67 -6.42
CA ALA A 40 -15.64 -0.40 -4.99
C ALA A 40 -14.56 -1.04 -4.10
N GLU A 41 -14.00 -2.17 -4.51
CA GLU A 41 -12.94 -2.88 -3.79
C GLU A 41 -11.59 -2.20 -3.93
N GLY A 42 -11.42 -1.30 -4.90
CA GLY A 42 -10.17 -0.59 -5.19
C GLY A 42 -10.14 0.85 -4.71
N VAL A 43 -11.09 1.29 -3.89
CA VAL A 43 -11.18 2.72 -3.54
C VAL A 43 -10.00 3.19 -2.70
N VAL A 44 -9.63 4.44 -2.94
CA VAL A 44 -8.60 5.13 -2.16
C VAL A 44 -9.28 6.21 -1.33
N PHE A 45 -9.27 6.01 -0.01
CA PHE A 45 -9.75 7.00 0.94
C PHE A 45 -8.56 7.67 1.63
N THR A 46 -8.50 9.00 1.61
CA THR A 46 -7.47 9.77 2.30
C THR A 46 -8.06 10.79 3.26
N ARG A 47 -7.33 11.06 4.34
CA ARG A 47 -7.73 11.96 5.42
C ARG A 47 -6.57 12.81 5.90
N GLU A 48 -6.79 14.11 6.04
CA GLU A 48 -5.73 15.06 6.37
C GLU A 48 -5.08 14.77 7.74
N ASN A 49 -5.87 14.50 8.79
CA ASN A 49 -5.30 14.17 10.10
C ASN A 49 -4.43 12.89 10.09
N LEU A 50 -4.69 11.94 9.18
CA LEU A 50 -3.84 10.77 9.04
C LEU A 50 -2.55 11.12 8.32
N LYS A 51 -2.64 11.97 7.29
CA LYS A 51 -1.50 12.49 6.55
C LYS A 51 -0.55 13.28 7.45
N GLU A 52 -1.07 14.12 8.34
CA GLU A 52 -0.27 14.85 9.33
C GLU A 52 0.46 13.91 10.29
N ARG A 53 -0.23 12.89 10.82
CA ARG A 53 0.38 11.88 11.70
C ARG A 53 1.46 11.08 10.98
N GLU A 54 1.20 10.69 9.74
CA GLU A 54 2.17 10.00 8.89
C GLU A 54 3.40 10.88 8.65
N ALA A 55 3.22 12.17 8.37
CA ALA A 55 4.31 13.14 8.22
C ALA A 55 5.19 13.21 9.48
N GLN A 56 4.57 13.30 10.65
CA GLN A 56 5.27 13.34 11.93
C GLN A 56 6.05 12.03 12.19
N GLN A 57 5.47 10.88 11.86
CA GLN A 57 6.13 9.58 11.98
C GLN A 57 7.34 9.48 11.05
N ILE A 58 7.20 9.89 9.78
CA ILE A 58 8.32 9.92 8.81
C ILE A 58 9.44 10.84 9.31
N ALA A 59 9.10 12.03 9.81
CA ALA A 59 10.09 12.96 10.36
C ALA A 59 10.84 12.36 11.56
N ALA A 60 10.12 11.72 12.49
CA ALA A 60 10.73 11.08 13.65
C ALA A 60 11.66 9.91 13.27
N LEU A 61 11.27 9.10 12.28
CA LEU A 61 12.10 8.02 11.73
C LEU A 61 13.36 8.57 11.06
N THR A 62 13.21 9.63 10.26
CA THR A 62 14.33 10.32 9.59
C THR A 62 15.36 10.80 10.61
N SER A 63 14.92 11.53 11.65
CA SER A 63 15.84 12.01 12.70
C SER A 63 16.48 10.87 13.51
N ARG A 64 15.79 9.74 13.67
CA ARG A 64 16.37 8.56 14.33
C ARG A 64 17.48 7.96 13.49
N LEU A 65 17.22 7.71 12.20
CA LEU A 65 18.21 7.16 11.27
C LEU A 65 19.45 8.06 11.16
N GLU A 66 19.27 9.39 11.13
CA GLU A 66 20.39 10.34 11.14
C GLU A 66 21.31 10.18 12.35
N ARG A 67 20.72 10.05 13.56
CA ARG A 67 21.49 9.84 14.79
C ARG A 67 22.21 8.50 14.80
N ASP A 68 21.53 7.44 14.37
CA ASP A 68 22.08 6.09 14.31
C ASP A 68 23.27 6.05 13.32
N MET A 69 23.16 6.70 12.16
CA MET A 69 24.25 6.83 11.19
C MET A 69 25.42 7.65 11.73
N ALA A 70 25.15 8.76 12.43
CA ALA A 70 26.19 9.59 13.04
C ALA A 70 26.97 8.82 14.10
N ALA A 71 26.27 8.04 14.95
CA ALA A 71 26.90 7.18 15.96
C ALA A 71 27.80 6.11 15.31
N MET A 72 27.33 5.45 14.25
CA MET A 72 28.13 4.46 13.51
C MET A 72 29.38 5.08 12.85
N ALA A 73 29.29 6.32 12.37
CA ALA A 73 30.43 7.03 11.79
C ALA A 73 31.51 7.35 12.84
N VAL A 74 31.11 7.75 14.07
CA VAL A 74 32.04 8.01 15.18
C VAL A 74 32.69 6.72 15.66
N GLN A 75 31.93 5.64 15.82
CA GLN A 75 32.44 4.37 16.34
C GLN A 75 33.48 3.69 15.43
N ARG A 76 33.42 3.92 14.12
CA ARG A 76 34.39 3.40 13.14
C ARG A 76 35.71 4.17 13.07
N SER A 77 35.81 5.34 13.71
CA SER A 77 37.09 6.06 13.82
C SER A 77 38.12 5.35 14.73
N GLN A 78 37.70 4.30 15.46
CA GLN A 78 38.55 3.52 16.36
C GLN A 78 38.80 2.06 15.94
N VAL A 79 38.21 1.57 14.83
CA VAL A 79 38.31 0.15 14.40
C VAL A 79 38.86 0.08 12.97
N ASP A 80 39.90 -0.74 12.79
CA ASP A 80 40.76 -0.90 11.62
C ASP A 80 40.08 -0.89 10.22
N GLN A 81 40.88 -0.43 9.25
CA GLN A 81 40.66 -0.16 7.82
C GLN A 81 40.07 -1.30 6.94
N GLN A 82 39.06 -2.06 7.36
CA GLN A 82 38.44 -3.06 6.49
C GLN A 82 37.30 -2.48 5.61
N SER A 83 37.50 -2.64 4.31
CA SER A 83 36.91 -1.97 3.14
C SER A 83 35.40 -2.16 2.88
N GLY A 84 34.65 -2.80 3.79
CA GLY A 84 33.20 -2.99 3.68
C GLY A 84 32.35 -1.86 4.28
N GLY A 85 32.95 -0.96 5.07
CA GLY A 85 32.22 0.08 5.81
C GLY A 85 31.67 1.21 4.94
N ALA A 86 32.38 1.60 3.88
CA ALA A 86 32.01 2.72 3.00
C ALA A 86 30.70 2.48 2.24
N GLN A 87 30.46 1.24 1.81
CA GLN A 87 29.24 0.84 1.08
C GLN A 87 27.99 0.83 1.98
N SER A 88 28.14 0.53 3.27
CA SER A 88 27.00 0.56 4.21
C SER A 88 26.52 1.98 4.48
N LEU A 89 27.42 2.96 4.46
CA LEU A 89 27.10 4.38 4.70
C LEU A 89 26.39 5.02 3.51
N SER A 90 26.79 4.67 2.28
CA SER A 90 26.15 5.20 1.06
C SER A 90 24.71 4.70 0.89
N VAL A 91 24.45 3.43 1.21
CA VAL A 91 23.07 2.87 1.23
C VAL A 91 22.20 3.56 2.27
N GLY A 92 22.75 3.91 3.44
CA GLY A 92 22.00 4.68 4.44
C GLY A 92 21.68 6.10 4.01
N GLN A 93 22.60 6.76 3.31
CA GLN A 93 22.37 8.10 2.76
C GLN A 93 21.29 8.09 1.67
N SER A 94 21.27 7.10 0.78
CA SER A 94 20.24 7.00 -0.25
C SER A 94 18.86 6.71 0.34
N LEU A 95 18.77 5.82 1.34
CA LEU A 95 17.53 5.54 2.06
C LEU A 95 16.99 6.78 2.78
N LEU A 96 17.86 7.55 3.44
CA LEU A 96 17.48 8.79 4.10
C LEU A 96 16.96 9.83 3.09
N ALA A 97 17.59 9.92 1.91
CA ALA A 97 17.13 10.78 0.83
C ALA A 97 15.73 10.37 0.33
N GLU A 98 15.48 9.07 0.20
CA GLU A 98 14.17 8.53 -0.20
C GLU A 98 13.08 8.88 0.83
N LEU A 99 13.37 8.69 2.12
CA LEU A 99 12.43 9.03 3.21
C LEU A 99 12.10 10.52 3.25
N ARG A 100 13.10 11.39 3.03
CA ARG A 100 12.90 12.85 2.97
C ARG A 100 12.03 13.28 1.79
N ASN A 101 12.07 12.54 0.69
CA ASN A 101 11.30 12.83 -0.52
C ASN A 101 9.92 12.14 -0.53
N THR A 102 9.67 11.22 0.39
CA THR A 102 8.39 10.49 0.50
C THR A 102 7.29 11.44 0.98
N LYS A 103 6.23 11.57 0.19
CA LYS A 103 5.07 12.40 0.55
C LYS A 103 4.06 11.57 1.36
N PRO A 104 3.61 12.04 2.53
CA PRO A 104 2.55 11.38 3.28
C PRO A 104 1.23 11.49 2.51
N VAL A 105 0.46 10.40 2.51
CA VAL A 105 -0.78 10.28 1.74
C VAL A 105 -2.00 10.32 2.66
N GLY A 106 -1.86 9.85 3.92
CA GLY A 106 -2.95 9.78 4.88
C GLY A 106 -4.03 8.78 4.50
N ARG A 107 -3.63 7.65 3.90
CA ARG A 107 -4.58 6.64 3.42
C ARG A 107 -5.23 5.91 4.60
N LEU A 108 -6.56 5.76 4.54
CA LEU A 108 -7.33 4.87 5.39
C LEU A 108 -7.82 3.70 4.53
N ALA A 109 -7.37 2.49 4.85
CA ALA A 109 -7.83 1.29 4.16
C ALA A 109 -9.26 0.96 4.58
N ILE A 110 -10.20 0.93 3.63
CA ILE A 110 -11.62 0.73 3.88
C ILE A 110 -12.18 -0.37 2.97
N ASP A 111 -13.18 -1.10 3.45
CA ASP A 111 -13.98 -2.02 2.63
C ASP A 111 -15.28 -1.28 2.24
N LEU A 112 -15.24 -0.60 1.09
CA LEU A 112 -16.38 0.20 0.64
C LEU A 112 -17.64 -0.64 0.40
N PRO A 113 -17.59 -1.83 -0.21
CA PRO A 113 -18.76 -2.71 -0.30
C PRO A 113 -19.44 -2.95 1.05
N GLN A 114 -18.66 -3.25 2.10
CA GLN A 114 -19.22 -3.41 3.45
C GLN A 114 -19.81 -2.11 4.01
N VAL A 115 -19.14 -0.97 3.79
CA VAL A 115 -19.62 0.35 4.23
C VAL A 115 -20.94 0.71 3.53
N LEU A 116 -21.07 0.45 2.23
CA LEU A 116 -22.29 0.71 1.46
C LEU A 116 -23.45 -0.21 1.83
N ALA A 117 -23.15 -1.45 2.24
CA ALA A 117 -24.16 -2.39 2.73
C ALA A 117 -24.60 -2.09 4.17
N ALA A 118 -23.83 -1.30 4.92
CA ALA A 118 -24.15 -0.91 6.28
C ALA A 118 -25.34 0.07 6.32
N LYS A 119 -26.09 0.07 7.41
CA LYS A 119 -27.13 1.08 7.64
C LYS A 119 -26.47 2.45 7.78
N PRO A 120 -26.95 3.50 7.09
CA PRO A 120 -26.41 4.85 7.24
C PRO A 120 -26.37 5.29 8.71
N GLY A 121 -25.23 5.80 9.16
CA GLY A 121 -25.03 6.22 10.55
C GLY A 121 -24.77 5.09 11.55
N SER A 122 -24.66 3.84 11.09
CA SER A 122 -24.18 2.73 11.94
C SER A 122 -22.68 2.84 12.21
N ALA A 123 -22.19 2.13 13.22
CA ALA A 123 -20.76 2.07 13.54
C ALA A 123 -19.89 1.45 12.44
N ALA A 124 -20.51 0.75 11.47
CA ALA A 124 -19.83 0.19 10.31
C ALA A 124 -19.68 1.20 9.15
N ASP A 125 -20.32 2.37 9.25
CA ASP A 125 -20.19 3.46 8.29
C ASP A 125 -19.06 4.42 8.72
N ILE A 126 -18.51 5.15 7.76
CA ILE A 126 -17.38 6.04 7.99
C ILE A 126 -17.92 7.45 8.24
N LEU A 127 -17.70 7.94 9.45
CA LEU A 127 -17.91 9.34 9.78
C LEU A 127 -16.90 10.20 9.01
N LEU A 128 -17.41 11.15 8.24
CA LEU A 128 -16.60 12.05 7.43
C LEU A 128 -16.05 13.22 8.25
N LYS A 129 -14.93 13.75 7.78
CA LYS A 129 -14.26 14.94 8.29
C LYS A 129 -13.91 15.86 7.14
N ASP A 130 -13.69 17.13 7.45
CA ASP A 130 -13.21 18.09 6.46
C ASP A 130 -11.91 17.61 5.81
N GLY A 131 -11.83 17.78 4.49
CA GLY A 131 -10.67 17.37 3.70
C GLY A 131 -10.61 15.89 3.34
N ASP A 132 -11.56 15.06 3.80
CA ASP A 132 -11.62 13.67 3.36
C ASP A 132 -11.82 13.58 1.84
N ARG A 133 -11.13 12.62 1.22
CA ARG A 133 -11.20 12.38 -0.22
C ARG A 133 -11.42 10.90 -0.48
N LEU A 134 -12.42 10.60 -1.32
CA LEU A 134 -12.65 9.27 -1.87
C LEU A 134 -12.37 9.31 -3.37
N VAL A 135 -11.47 8.45 -3.82
CA VAL A 135 -11.22 8.20 -5.24
C VAL A 135 -11.73 6.79 -5.55
N VAL A 136 -12.67 6.72 -6.49
CA VAL A 136 -13.24 5.45 -6.97
C VAL A 136 -12.66 5.14 -8.35
N PRO A 137 -11.74 4.17 -8.47
CA PRO A 137 -11.17 3.84 -9.76
C PRO A 137 -12.17 3.09 -10.65
N ARG A 138 -11.78 2.93 -11.92
CA ARG A 138 -12.49 2.07 -12.88
C ARG A 138 -12.26 0.60 -12.56
N ARG A 139 -13.24 -0.24 -12.89
CA ARG A 139 -13.21 -1.69 -12.68
C ARG A 139 -11.96 -2.31 -13.28
N SER A 140 -11.08 -2.78 -12.40
CA SER A 140 -9.94 -3.62 -12.76
C SER A 140 -10.42 -5.06 -12.98
N GLN A 141 -9.81 -5.74 -13.94
CA GLN A 141 -10.10 -7.15 -14.26
C GLN A 141 -8.84 -8.01 -14.17
N GLU A 142 -7.73 -7.43 -13.69
CA GLU A 142 -6.42 -8.03 -13.69
C GLU A 142 -5.89 -8.23 -12.27
N VAL A 143 -4.95 -9.16 -12.13
CA VAL A 143 -4.13 -9.38 -10.93
C VAL A 143 -2.69 -9.10 -11.33
N THR A 144 -2.01 -8.25 -10.58
CA THR A 144 -0.62 -7.87 -10.89
C THR A 144 0.34 -8.74 -10.10
N VAL A 145 1.40 -9.23 -10.73
CA VAL A 145 2.49 -9.97 -10.07
C VAL A 145 3.78 -9.16 -10.18
N LEU A 146 4.38 -8.82 -9.04
CA LEU A 146 5.59 -7.99 -8.95
C LEU A 146 6.67 -8.66 -8.10
N GLY A 147 7.92 -8.22 -8.31
CA GLY A 147 9.08 -8.63 -7.51
C GLY A 147 9.91 -9.73 -8.17
N GLU A 148 10.43 -10.65 -7.38
CA GLU A 148 11.37 -11.70 -7.79
C GLU A 148 10.66 -12.87 -8.52
N VAL A 149 10.07 -12.57 -9.67
CA VAL A 149 9.47 -13.51 -10.61
C VAL A 149 10.20 -13.48 -11.95
N GLN A 150 10.08 -14.55 -12.75
CA GLN A 150 10.71 -14.59 -14.08
C GLN A 150 10.18 -13.48 -14.99
N THR A 151 8.88 -13.15 -14.88
CA THR A 151 8.29 -12.04 -15.62
C THR A 151 7.24 -11.32 -14.76
N ALA A 152 7.58 -10.11 -14.32
CA ALA A 152 6.65 -9.23 -13.61
C ALA A 152 5.63 -8.66 -14.62
N THR A 153 4.36 -9.05 -14.47
CA THR A 153 3.29 -8.69 -15.39
C THR A 153 1.93 -8.79 -14.71
N SER A 154 0.89 -8.29 -15.38
CA SER A 154 -0.50 -8.46 -14.98
C SER A 154 -1.16 -9.59 -15.76
N HIS A 155 -1.99 -10.37 -15.08
CA HIS A 155 -2.78 -11.45 -15.66
C HIS A 155 -4.26 -11.16 -15.52
N LEU A 156 -5.07 -11.60 -16.47
CA LEU A 156 -6.53 -11.52 -16.33
C LEU A 156 -6.98 -12.35 -15.12
N TYR A 157 -7.82 -11.76 -14.27
CA TYR A 157 -8.39 -12.44 -13.12
C TYR A 157 -9.25 -13.64 -13.57
N GLN A 158 -8.97 -14.80 -12.97
CA GLN A 158 -9.74 -16.01 -13.13
C GLN A 158 -10.21 -16.51 -11.76
N PRO A 159 -11.52 -16.73 -11.57
CA PRO A 159 -12.06 -17.25 -10.32
C PRO A 159 -11.43 -18.59 -9.94
N GLY A 160 -11.04 -18.71 -8.67
CA GLY A 160 -10.48 -19.94 -8.10
C GLY A 160 -8.97 -20.10 -8.23
N LEU A 161 -8.28 -19.23 -8.98
CA LEU A 161 -6.82 -19.20 -8.99
C LEU A 161 -6.27 -18.61 -7.70
N SER A 162 -5.28 -19.30 -7.13
CA SER A 162 -4.54 -18.88 -5.96
C SER A 162 -3.38 -17.94 -6.33
N ARG A 163 -2.77 -17.31 -5.32
CA ARG A 163 -1.54 -16.54 -5.51
C ARG A 163 -0.43 -17.32 -6.24
N SER A 164 -0.32 -18.62 -5.95
CA SER A 164 0.74 -19.47 -6.50
C SER A 164 0.51 -19.75 -7.98
N ASP A 165 -0.75 -19.84 -8.41
CA ASP A 165 -1.10 -20.04 -9.81
C ASP A 165 -0.69 -18.83 -10.65
N TYR A 166 -0.99 -17.61 -10.19
CA TYR A 166 -0.56 -16.37 -10.85
C TYR A 166 0.97 -16.22 -10.89
N VAL A 167 1.67 -16.58 -9.80
CA VAL A 167 3.14 -16.62 -9.81
C VAL A 167 3.66 -17.61 -10.85
N GLY A 168 3.03 -18.79 -10.97
CA GLY A 168 3.33 -19.78 -12.01
C GLY A 168 3.09 -19.24 -13.42
N MET A 169 1.98 -18.53 -13.65
CA MET A 169 1.68 -17.85 -14.93
C MET A 169 2.69 -16.77 -15.28
N SER A 170 3.34 -16.17 -14.27
CA SER A 170 4.49 -15.25 -14.42
C SER A 170 5.84 -15.96 -14.63
N GLY A 171 5.83 -17.25 -14.94
CA GLY A 171 7.03 -18.06 -15.16
C GLY A 171 7.68 -18.58 -13.88
N GLY A 172 7.02 -18.44 -12.72
CA GLY A 172 7.55 -18.81 -11.43
C GLY A 172 8.49 -17.75 -10.83
N THR A 173 9.10 -18.09 -9.69
CA THR A 173 9.99 -17.18 -8.96
C THR A 173 11.43 -17.24 -9.47
N THR A 174 12.22 -16.19 -9.20
CA THR A 174 13.68 -16.23 -9.42
C THR A 174 14.38 -16.99 -8.29
N GLN A 175 15.68 -17.27 -8.43
CA GLN A 175 16.49 -17.88 -7.36
C GLN A 175 16.73 -16.95 -6.17
N LYS A 176 16.49 -15.64 -6.34
CA LYS A 176 16.62 -14.63 -5.30
C LYS A 176 15.29 -14.36 -4.60
N ALA A 177 14.23 -15.09 -4.93
CA ALA A 177 12.92 -14.87 -4.34
C ALA A 177 12.83 -15.48 -2.94
N ASP A 178 12.24 -14.73 -2.02
CA ASP A 178 11.76 -15.30 -0.77
C ASP A 178 10.34 -15.85 -0.95
N THR A 179 10.28 -17.15 -1.24
CA THR A 179 9.03 -17.86 -1.46
C THR A 179 8.18 -18.01 -0.19
N GLY A 180 8.80 -17.94 0.99
CA GLY A 180 8.12 -18.05 2.28
C GLY A 180 7.37 -16.76 2.66
N ARG A 181 7.83 -15.61 2.17
CA ARG A 181 7.29 -14.28 2.49
C ARG A 181 6.49 -13.63 1.36
N ILE A 182 6.00 -14.39 0.38
CA ILE A 182 5.07 -13.85 -0.62
C ILE A 182 3.80 -13.35 0.09
N TYR A 183 3.30 -12.17 -0.29
CA TYR A 183 2.08 -11.58 0.28
C TYR A 183 1.22 -10.91 -0.80
N VAL A 184 -0.03 -10.61 -0.45
CA VAL A 184 -1.01 -10.00 -1.36
C VAL A 184 -1.40 -8.61 -0.83
N VAL A 185 -1.34 -7.63 -1.72
CA VAL A 185 -1.94 -6.31 -1.56
C VAL A 185 -3.32 -6.37 -2.16
N LYS A 186 -4.35 -6.13 -1.36
CA LYS A 186 -5.71 -5.98 -1.87
C LYS A 186 -5.83 -4.68 -2.66
N ALA A 187 -6.79 -4.60 -3.58
CA ALA A 187 -7.00 -3.40 -4.39
C ALA A 187 -7.19 -2.10 -3.58
N ASN A 188 -7.91 -2.14 -2.45
CA ASN A 188 -8.05 -1.02 -1.50
C ASN A 188 -6.77 -0.72 -0.69
N GLY A 189 -5.72 -1.52 -0.89
CA GLY A 189 -4.43 -1.37 -0.25
C GLY A 189 -4.27 -2.05 1.10
N GLN A 190 -5.23 -2.86 1.53
CA GLN A 190 -5.05 -3.73 2.69
C GLN A 190 -3.97 -4.76 2.40
N VAL A 191 -3.09 -5.00 3.38
CA VAL A 191 -2.02 -5.99 3.27
C VAL A 191 -2.48 -7.27 3.94
N VAL A 192 -2.51 -8.36 3.18
CA VAL A 192 -2.82 -9.68 3.72
C VAL A 192 -1.53 -10.49 3.70
N ALA A 193 -0.88 -10.54 4.87
CA ALA A 193 0.22 -11.46 5.09
C ALA A 193 -0.34 -12.88 5.27
N SER A 194 0.35 -13.88 4.71
CA SER A 194 -0.05 -15.28 4.78
C SER A 194 0.08 -15.78 6.22
N SER A 195 -0.99 -15.65 7.00
CA SER A 195 -1.14 -16.34 8.28
C SER A 195 -2.13 -17.48 8.06
N LYS A 196 -1.66 -18.72 8.25
CA LYS A 196 -2.53 -19.91 8.34
C LYS A 196 -3.38 -19.78 9.60
N SER A 197 -4.49 -19.06 9.52
CA SER A 197 -5.54 -19.19 10.52
C SER A 197 -6.32 -20.46 10.22
N ARG A 198 -6.38 -21.40 11.18
CA ARG A 198 -7.18 -22.64 11.05
C ARG A 198 -8.69 -22.40 11.19
N TRP A 199 -9.10 -21.16 11.49
CA TRP A 199 -10.48 -20.78 11.79
C TRP A 199 -11.13 -19.87 10.74
N PHE A 200 -10.33 -19.25 9.88
CA PHE A 200 -10.79 -18.44 8.75
C PHE A 200 -10.03 -18.95 7.53
N GLY A 201 -10.72 -19.26 6.42
CA GLY A 201 -10.12 -19.87 5.23
C GLY A 201 -8.84 -19.17 4.76
N ASP A 202 -7.97 -19.91 4.06
CA ASP A 202 -6.66 -19.44 3.59
C ASP A 202 -6.76 -18.08 2.87
N PRO A 203 -6.29 -16.97 3.47
CA PRO A 203 -6.38 -15.64 2.87
C PRO A 203 -5.57 -15.53 1.57
N GLY A 204 -4.60 -16.44 1.35
CA GLY A 204 -3.83 -16.55 0.11
C GLY A 204 -4.58 -17.21 -1.05
N LYS A 205 -5.80 -17.72 -0.82
CA LYS A 205 -6.70 -18.26 -1.86
C LYS A 205 -7.76 -17.28 -2.34
N ASP A 206 -8.05 -16.21 -1.59
CA ASP A 206 -9.02 -15.18 -1.99
C ASP A 206 -8.33 -14.05 -2.75
N ILE A 207 -7.87 -14.38 -3.96
CA ILE A 207 -7.41 -13.40 -4.94
C ILE A 207 -8.63 -12.79 -5.60
N ARG A 208 -8.63 -11.46 -5.74
CA ARG A 208 -9.70 -10.69 -6.38
C ARG A 208 -9.10 -9.82 -7.49
N PRO A 209 -9.92 -9.34 -8.45
CA PRO A 209 -9.46 -8.32 -9.39
C PRO A 209 -8.83 -7.13 -8.66
N GLY A 210 -7.83 -6.51 -9.26
CA GLY A 210 -7.06 -5.39 -8.70
C GLY A 210 -6.07 -5.75 -7.59
N ASP A 211 -6.00 -7.02 -7.17
CA ASP A 211 -4.99 -7.45 -6.21
C ASP A 211 -3.59 -7.46 -6.82
N THR A 212 -2.58 -7.16 -5.99
CA THR A 212 -1.17 -7.27 -6.34
C THR A 212 -0.50 -8.36 -5.52
N ILE A 213 0.11 -9.34 -6.18
CA ILE A 213 0.94 -10.37 -5.55
C ILE A 213 2.37 -9.88 -5.58
N VAL A 214 3.00 -9.79 -4.41
CA VAL A 214 4.38 -9.33 -4.28
C VAL A 214 5.27 -10.46 -3.84
N VAL A 215 6.31 -10.72 -4.63
CA VAL A 215 7.35 -11.71 -4.35
C VAL A 215 8.62 -10.98 -3.90
N PRO A 216 8.92 -10.95 -2.59
CA PRO A 216 10.09 -10.22 -2.09
C PRO A 216 11.40 -10.93 -2.41
N VAL A 217 12.50 -10.19 -2.27
CA VAL A 217 13.87 -10.73 -2.35
C VAL A 217 14.26 -11.46 -1.07
N ASP A 218 14.92 -12.60 -1.22
CA ASP A 218 15.55 -13.39 -0.18
C ASP A 218 16.80 -12.66 0.32
N THR A 219 16.65 -12.02 1.47
CA THR A 219 17.68 -11.26 2.16
C THR A 219 18.65 -12.14 2.94
N GLU A 220 18.36 -13.43 3.15
CA GLU A 220 19.22 -14.35 3.93
C GLU A 220 20.41 -14.87 3.12
N ARG A 221 20.31 -14.84 1.78
CA ARG A 221 21.38 -15.25 0.85
C ARG A 221 22.36 -14.14 0.47
N LEU A 222 22.12 -12.92 0.93
CA LEU A 222 23.04 -11.79 0.80
C LEU A 222 23.95 -11.74 2.04
N PRO A 223 25.25 -11.39 1.91
CA PRO A 223 26.08 -11.14 3.09
C PRO A 223 25.37 -10.10 3.99
N PRO A 224 25.35 -10.30 5.32
CA PRO A 224 24.49 -9.54 6.22
C PRO A 224 24.93 -8.08 6.25
N LEU A 225 24.27 -7.27 5.43
CA LEU A 225 24.30 -5.82 5.55
C LEU A 225 23.10 -5.42 6.42
N PRO A 226 23.30 -4.76 7.58
CA PRO A 226 22.28 -4.58 8.62
C PRO A 226 21.09 -3.66 8.25
N MET A 227 20.89 -3.31 6.96
CA MET A 227 19.99 -2.23 6.51
C MET A 227 18.90 -2.64 5.48
N TRP A 228 18.84 -3.92 5.05
CA TRP A 228 17.95 -4.32 3.95
C TRP A 228 16.48 -4.58 4.34
N SER A 229 16.18 -4.76 5.62
CA SER A 229 14.79 -4.95 6.08
C SER A 229 13.95 -3.67 6.02
N ALA A 230 14.57 -2.49 5.87
CA ALA A 230 13.86 -1.20 5.81
C ALA A 230 13.41 -0.80 4.40
N VAL A 231 14.13 -1.23 3.36
CA VAL A 231 13.92 -0.81 1.96
C VAL A 231 12.68 -1.45 1.35
N THR A 232 12.39 -2.71 1.72
CA THR A 232 11.24 -3.45 1.17
C THR A 232 9.91 -2.85 1.60
N THR A 233 9.83 -2.23 2.79
CA THR A 233 8.61 -1.57 3.29
C THR A 233 8.34 -0.24 2.57
N ILE A 234 9.38 0.40 2.02
CA ILE A 234 9.27 1.72 1.36
C ILE A 234 8.91 1.57 -0.11
N ILE A 235 9.53 0.62 -0.82
CA ILE A 235 9.14 0.26 -2.20
C ILE A 235 7.68 -0.20 -2.25
N TYR A 236 7.22 -0.88 -1.19
CA TYR A 236 5.84 -1.29 -1.04
C TYR A 236 4.83 -0.14 -1.03
N ASN A 237 5.19 1.00 -0.43
CA ASN A 237 4.33 2.19 -0.40
C ASN A 237 4.38 3.02 -1.69
N LEU A 238 5.43 2.86 -2.52
CA LEU A 238 5.57 3.55 -3.81
C LEU A 238 4.92 2.81 -4.98
N ALA A 239 4.86 1.47 -4.94
CA ALA A 239 4.33 0.66 -6.03
C ALA A 239 2.83 0.90 -6.32
N VAL A 240 2.05 1.32 -5.31
CA VAL A 240 0.61 1.61 -5.48
C VAL A 240 0.36 3.06 -5.95
N ALA A 241 1.36 3.94 -5.89
CA ALA A 241 1.21 5.35 -6.30
C ALA A 241 1.35 5.57 -7.81
N VAL A 242 2.07 4.70 -8.53
CA VAL A 242 2.35 4.86 -9.98
C VAL A 242 1.28 4.22 -10.86
N ALA A 243 0.62 3.15 -10.40
CA ALA A 243 -0.45 2.49 -11.17
C ALA A 243 -1.73 3.35 -11.31
N ALA A 244 -1.94 4.33 -10.43
CA ALA A 244 -3.13 5.20 -10.47
C ALA A 244 -2.92 6.54 -11.21
N VAL A 245 -1.67 6.93 -11.52
CA VAL A 245 -1.37 8.25 -12.11
C VAL A 245 -0.99 8.16 -13.59
N ASN A 246 -0.61 6.98 -14.10
CA ASN A 246 -0.25 6.79 -15.53
C ASN A 246 -1.35 6.17 -16.40
N SER A 247 -2.61 6.18 -15.95
CA SER A 247 -3.77 5.72 -16.75
C SER A 247 -4.85 6.79 -16.96
N PHE A 248 -4.47 8.07 -16.92
CA PHE A 248 -5.28 9.20 -17.36
C PHE A 248 -4.69 9.82 -18.62
#